data_AF-A0A7C7E0U4-F1
#
_entry.id   AF-A0A7C7E0U4-F1
#
_cell.length_a   1.000
_cell.length_b   1.000
_cell.length_c   1.000
_cell.angle_alpha   90.00
_cell.angle_beta   90.00
_cell.angle_gamma   90.00
#
_symmetry.space_group_name_H-M   'P 1'
#
loop_
_entity.id
_entity.type
_entity.pdbx_description
1 polymer ?
#
loop_
_entity_poly.entity_id
_entity_poly.type
_entity_poly.pdbx_seq_one_letter_code
_entity_poly.pdbx_strand_id
1 'polypeptide(L)'
;MKTVIDNMYKFLERRKAEVLEEASKLAADRRNDESNFLKAKANIYDVFKALLNVSCKAAGNDRDTFYADFKKRAETVPEAWRKSLEAAARYGDDARILTEKAKLSAVDEIIDKFNKLMES
;
A
#
# COMPACT_ATOMS: atom_id res chain seq x y z
N MET A 1 -18.59 -7.42 -7.67
CA MET A 1 -18.03 -6.25 -6.97
C MET A 1 -17.89 -6.47 -5.47
N LYS A 2 -18.97 -6.78 -4.74
CA LYS A 2 -18.93 -7.03 -3.28
C LYS A 2 -17.85 -8.03 -2.86
N THR A 3 -17.77 -9.19 -3.53
CA THR A 3 -16.74 -10.22 -3.29
C THR A 3 -15.31 -9.72 -3.52
N VAL A 4 -15.08 -8.88 -4.54
CA VAL A 4 -13.76 -8.29 -4.82
C VAL A 4 -13.35 -7.36 -3.69
N ILE A 5 -14.26 -6.49 -3.27
CA ILE A 5 -14.03 -5.53 -2.18
C ILE A 5 -13.76 -6.26 -0.86
N ASP A 6 -14.56 -7.26 -0.51
CA ASP A 6 -14.39 -8.06 0.70
C ASP A 6 -13.04 -8.81 0.70
N ASN A 7 -12.67 -9.38 -0.44
CA ASN A 7 -11.38 -10.06 -0.60
C ASN A 7 -10.19 -9.08 -0.52
N MET A 8 -10.33 -7.87 -1.06
CA MET A 8 -9.33 -6.81 -0.91
C MET A 8 -9.20 -6.37 0.54
N TYR A 9 -10.30 -6.12 1.25
CA TYR A 9 -10.24 -5.76 2.66
C TYR A 9 -9.54 -6.82 3.51
N LYS A 10 -9.90 -8.10 3.33
CA LYS A 10 -9.23 -9.22 4.02
C LYS A 10 -7.74 -9.27 3.71
N PHE A 11 -7.37 -9.06 2.46
CA PHE A 11 -5.97 -9.03 2.04
C PHE A 11 -5.19 -7.89 2.72
N LEU A 12 -5.73 -6.67 2.68
CA LEU A 12 -5.09 -5.48 3.26
C LEU A 12 -4.89 -5.63 4.77
N GLU A 13 -5.92 -6.06 5.50
CA GLU A 13 -5.85 -6.29 6.95
C GLU A 13 -4.83 -7.37 7.31
N ARG A 14 -4.86 -8.50 6.59
CA ARG A 14 -3.94 -9.61 6.83
C ARG A 14 -2.49 -9.17 6.59
N ARG A 15 -2.20 -8.53 5.46
CA ARG A 15 -0.83 -8.11 5.12
C ARG A 15 -0.31 -7.04 6.06
N LYS A 16 -1.15 -6.10 6.47
CA LYS A 16 -0.82 -5.15 7.53
C LYS A 16 -0.42 -5.86 8.82
N ALA A 17 -1.23 -6.82 9.29
CA ALA A 17 -0.95 -7.55 10.52
C ALA A 17 0.37 -8.33 10.44
N GLU A 18 0.60 -9.05 9.34
CA GLU A 18 1.85 -9.80 9.11
C GLU A 18 3.09 -8.89 9.14
N VAL A 19 3.03 -7.73 8.47
CA VAL A 19 4.14 -6.76 8.44
C VAL A 19 4.37 -6.12 9.81
N LEU A 20 3.31 -5.82 10.57
CA LEU A 20 3.44 -5.27 11.93
C LEU A 20 3.99 -6.29 12.93
N GLU A 21 3.66 -7.57 12.77
CA GLU A 21 4.23 -8.64 13.57
C GLU A 21 5.75 -8.74 13.32
N GLU A 22 6.17 -8.72 12.05
CA GLU A 22 7.59 -8.71 11.67
C GLU A 22 8.31 -7.46 12.21
N ALA A 23 7.69 -6.28 12.08
CA ALA A 23 8.24 -5.04 12.64
C ALA A 23 8.42 -5.12 14.17
N SER A 24 7.52 -5.81 14.87
CA SER A 24 7.60 -5.98 16.32
C SER A 24 8.74 -6.92 16.72
N LYS A 25 8.98 -7.98 15.95
CA LYS A 25 10.13 -8.88 16.14
C LYS A 25 11.45 -8.14 15.95
N LEU A 26 11.58 -7.35 14.89
CA LEU A 26 12.78 -6.52 14.65
C LEU A 26 13.04 -5.51 15.77
N ALA A 27 11.99 -4.88 16.30
CA ALA A 27 12.11 -3.95 17.42
C ALA A 27 12.60 -4.66 18.70
N ALA A 28 12.10 -5.87 18.98
CA ALA A 28 12.57 -6.68 20.12
C ALA A 28 14.07 -7.02 20.00
N ASP A 29 14.54 -7.22 18.77
CA ASP A 29 15.95 -7.46 18.45
C ASP A 29 16.79 -6.17 18.35
N ARG A 30 16.24 -5.02 18.77
CA ARG A 30 16.87 -3.68 18.72
C ARG A 30 17.19 -3.18 17.30
N ARG A 31 16.59 -3.78 16.27
CA ARG A 31 16.71 -3.37 14.85
C ARG A 31 15.63 -2.33 14.50
N ASN A 32 15.68 -1.19 15.20
CA ASN A 32 14.61 -0.18 15.15
C ASN A 32 14.45 0.48 13.78
N ASP A 33 15.53 0.70 13.03
CA ASP A 33 15.45 1.32 11.70
C ASP A 33 14.68 0.43 10.72
N GLU A 34 14.98 -0.87 10.71
CA GLU A 34 14.27 -1.85 9.90
C GLU A 34 12.80 -2.01 10.33
N SER A 35 12.54 -2.01 11.63
CA SER A 35 11.17 -1.96 12.18
C SER A 35 10.41 -0.74 11.67
N ASN A 36 11.06 0.43 11.60
CA ASN A 36 10.44 1.66 11.12
C ASN A 36 10.12 1.59 9.61
N PHE A 37 10.97 0.97 8.80
CA PHE A 37 10.66 0.76 7.38
C PHE A 37 9.44 -0.16 7.19
N LEU A 38 9.33 -1.23 7.98
CA LEU A 38 8.15 -2.10 7.94
C LEU A 38 6.88 -1.41 8.44
N LYS A 39 6.98 -0.55 9.47
CA LYS A 39 5.84 0.28 9.90
C LYS A 39 5.39 1.25 8.81
N ALA A 40 6.34 1.84 8.08
CA ALA A 40 6.02 2.70 6.93
C ALA A 40 5.31 1.90 5.82
N LYS A 41 5.74 0.66 5.55
CA LYS A 41 5.06 -0.27 4.65
C LYS A 41 3.64 -0.59 5.14
N ALA A 42 3.48 -0.91 6.43
CA ALA A 42 2.19 -1.25 7.02
C ALA A 42 1.15 -0.13 6.86
N ASN A 43 1.57 1.13 7.01
CA ASN A 43 0.69 2.29 6.85
C ASN A 43 0.10 2.40 5.42
N ILE A 44 0.78 1.87 4.40
CA ILE A 44 0.27 1.90 3.02
C ILE A 44 -1.00 1.06 2.88
N TYR A 45 -1.12 -0.06 3.60
CA TYR A 45 -2.34 -0.87 3.53
C TYR A 45 -3.56 -0.09 4.07
N ASP A 46 -3.41 0.74 5.10
CA ASP A 46 -4.48 1.62 5.60
C ASP A 46 -4.83 2.74 4.60
N VAL A 47 -3.82 3.36 3.98
CA VAL A 47 -4.04 4.35 2.92
C VAL A 47 -4.86 3.75 1.79
N PHE A 48 -4.46 2.58 1.28
CA PHE A 48 -5.17 1.91 0.19
C PHE A 48 -6.54 1.40 0.61
N LYS A 49 -6.72 0.99 1.87
CA LYS A 49 -8.05 0.68 2.43
C LYS A 49 -8.98 1.88 2.34
N ALA A 50 -8.49 3.08 2.67
CA ALA A 50 -9.26 4.31 2.55
C ALA A 50 -9.57 4.65 1.08
N LEU A 51 -8.61 4.50 0.16
CA LEU A 51 -8.82 4.73 -1.28
C LEU A 51 -9.86 3.76 -1.87
N LEU A 52 -9.81 2.49 -1.47
CA LEU A 52 -10.78 1.47 -1.87
C LEU A 52 -12.20 1.86 -1.43
N ASN A 53 -12.35 2.30 -0.18
CA ASN A 53 -13.63 2.74 0.37
C ASN A 53 -14.19 3.96 -0.36
N VAL A 54 -13.33 4.94 -0.67
CA VAL A 54 -13.72 6.13 -1.45
C VAL A 54 -14.19 5.73 -2.85
N SER A 55 -13.44 4.86 -3.52
CA SER A 55 -13.76 4.40 -4.89
C SER A 55 -15.07 3.61 -4.92
N CYS A 56 -15.29 2.75 -3.91
CA CYS A 56 -16.55 2.01 -3.76
C CYS A 56 -17.75 2.93 -3.57
N LYS A 57 -17.62 3.97 -2.74
CA LYS A 57 -18.69 4.94 -2.52
C LYS A 57 -19.00 5.77 -3.76
N ALA A 58 -17.97 6.16 -4.52
CA ALA A 58 -18.14 6.96 -5.73
C ALA A 58 -18.81 6.19 -6.87
N ALA A 59 -18.51 4.89 -6.99
CA ALA A 59 -19.01 4.06 -8.09
C ALA A 59 -20.39 3.44 -7.85
N GLY A 60 -20.85 3.36 -6.59
CA GLY A 60 -22.08 2.67 -6.26
C GLY A 60 -22.02 1.19 -6.65
N ASN A 61 -22.85 0.78 -7.63
CA ASN A 61 -22.90 -0.60 -8.16
C ASN A 61 -22.23 -0.75 -9.54
N ASP A 62 -21.57 0.29 -10.05
CA ASP A 62 -20.86 0.24 -11.34
C ASP A 62 -19.42 -0.28 -11.18
N ARG A 63 -19.13 -1.44 -11.77
CA ARG A 63 -17.82 -2.11 -11.65
C ARG A 63 -16.71 -1.36 -12.37
N ASP A 64 -16.99 -0.81 -13.54
CA ASP A 64 -15.98 -0.20 -14.40
C ASP A 64 -15.58 1.17 -13.86
N THR A 65 -16.56 1.92 -13.35
CA THR A 65 -16.35 3.17 -12.62
C THR A 65 -15.51 2.94 -11.36
N PHE A 66 -15.82 1.89 -10.59
CA PHE A 66 -15.03 1.51 -9.42
C PHE A 66 -13.58 1.18 -9.79
N TYR A 67 -13.39 0.36 -10.83
CA TYR A 67 -12.07 -0.05 -11.30
C TYR A 67 -11.24 1.16 -11.76
N ALA A 68 -11.83 2.01 -12.60
CA ALA A 68 -11.15 3.18 -13.14
C ALA A 68 -10.76 4.18 -12.03
N ASP A 69 -11.65 4.47 -11.08
CA ASP A 69 -11.37 5.41 -9.99
C ASP A 69 -10.30 4.85 -9.04
N PHE A 70 -10.40 3.58 -8.62
CA PHE A 70 -9.41 2.98 -7.74
C PHE A 70 -8.04 2.92 -8.41
N LYS A 71 -7.96 2.49 -9.68
CA LYS A 71 -6.71 2.44 -10.44
C LYS A 71 -6.06 3.81 -10.54
N LYS A 72 -6.83 4.85 -10.89
CA LYS A 72 -6.35 6.23 -10.94
C LYS A 72 -5.76 6.67 -9.60
N ARG A 73 -6.44 6.41 -8.48
CA ARG A 73 -5.94 6.75 -7.14
C ARG A 73 -4.69 5.98 -6.78
N ALA A 74 -4.63 4.70 -7.12
CA ALA A 74 -3.48 3.83 -6.89
C ALA A 74 -2.25 4.27 -7.70
N GLU A 75 -2.44 4.96 -8.83
CA GLU A 75 -1.35 5.54 -9.62
C GLU A 75 -0.90 6.90 -9.08
N THR A 76 -1.85 7.79 -8.78
CA THR A 76 -1.59 9.20 -8.40
C THR A 76 -1.09 9.34 -6.96
N VAL A 77 -1.66 8.64 -5.98
CA VAL A 77 -1.27 8.80 -4.57
C VAL A 77 0.21 8.47 -4.34
N PRO A 78 0.77 7.39 -4.94
CA PRO A 78 2.20 7.08 -4.80
C PRO A 78 3.15 8.03 -5.52
N GLU A 79 2.69 8.95 -6.39
CA GLU A 79 3.59 9.89 -7.10
C GLU A 79 4.43 10.73 -6.14
N ALA A 80 3.86 11.14 -5.00
CA ALA A 80 4.60 11.89 -3.98
C ALA A 80 5.76 11.07 -3.40
N TRP A 81 5.57 9.76 -3.21
CA TRP A 81 6.60 8.85 -2.70
C TRP A 81 7.66 8.55 -3.76
N ARG A 82 7.28 8.44 -5.04
CA ARG A 82 8.24 8.31 -6.15
C ARG A 82 9.14 9.53 -6.25
N LYS A 83 8.57 10.74 -6.22
CA LYS A 83 9.34 12.00 -6.20
C LYS A 83 10.25 12.11 -4.96
N SER A 84 9.73 11.69 -3.80
CA SER A 84 10.50 11.63 -2.54
C SER A 84 11.70 10.68 -2.66
N LEU A 85 11.51 9.50 -3.26
CA LEU A 85 12.56 8.51 -3.51
C LEU A 85 13.63 9.06 -4.48
N GLU A 86 13.22 9.69 -5.58
CA GLU A 86 14.14 10.31 -6.53
C GLU A 86 14.99 11.40 -5.87
N ALA A 87 14.37 12.26 -5.05
CA ALA A 87 15.09 13.28 -4.31
C ALA A 87 16.08 12.65 -3.31
N ALA A 88 15.65 11.66 -2.54
CA ALA A 88 16.50 10.95 -1.58
C ALA A 88 17.72 10.29 -2.26
N ALA A 89 17.52 9.68 -3.43
CA ALA A 89 18.58 9.09 -4.23
C ALA A 89 19.60 10.13 -4.73
N ARG A 90 19.16 11.34 -5.08
CA ARG A 90 20.06 12.44 -5.50
C ARG A 90 20.94 12.95 -4.36
N TYR A 91 20.43 12.95 -3.12
CA TYR A 91 21.12 13.49 -1.96
C TYR A 91 21.80 12.43 -1.08
N GLY A 92 21.67 11.13 -1.41
CA GLY A 92 22.27 10.04 -0.62
C GLY A 92 21.59 9.81 0.73
N ASP A 93 20.28 10.07 0.83
CA ASP A 93 19.50 9.84 2.05
C ASP A 93 19.00 8.38 2.11
N ASP A 94 19.88 7.48 2.55
CA ASP A 94 19.62 6.03 2.57
C ASP A 94 18.39 5.64 3.40
N ALA A 95 18.19 6.28 4.55
CA ALA A 95 17.04 6.00 5.41
C ALA A 95 15.71 6.34 4.69
N ARG A 96 15.67 7.47 3.99
CA ARG A 96 14.51 7.87 3.20
C ARG A 96 14.34 6.98 1.96
N ILE A 97 15.42 6.60 1.28
CA ILE A 97 15.37 5.65 0.16
C ILE A 97 14.71 4.34 0.59
N LEU A 98 15.15 3.74 1.70
CA LEU A 98 14.61 2.49 2.21
C LEU A 98 13.15 2.63 2.62
N THR A 99 12.80 3.75 3.27
CA THR A 99 11.42 4.05 3.67
C THR A 99 10.49 4.15 2.45
N GLU A 100 10.86 4.91 1.42
CA GLU A 100 10.00 5.08 0.25
C GLU A 100 9.92 3.81 -0.60
N LYS A 101 11.01 3.03 -0.70
CA LYS A 101 10.98 1.71 -1.33
C LYS A 101 10.05 0.74 -0.59
N ALA A 102 10.05 0.76 0.74
CA ALA A 102 9.15 -0.08 1.54
C ALA A 102 7.68 0.27 1.30
N LYS A 103 7.35 1.57 1.19
CA LYS A 103 6.00 2.02 0.83
C LYS A 103 5.60 1.58 -0.58
N LEU A 104 6.45 1.82 -1.58
CA LEU A 104 6.18 1.48 -2.97
C LEU A 104 6.07 -0.04 -3.18
N SER A 105 6.82 -0.85 -2.43
CA SER A 105 6.65 -2.31 -2.43
C SER A 105 5.25 -2.74 -1.99
N ALA A 106 4.64 -2.08 -1.00
CA ALA A 106 3.24 -2.37 -0.64
C ALA A 106 2.27 -1.94 -1.74
N VAL A 107 2.52 -0.80 -2.40
CA VAL A 107 1.70 -0.35 -3.55
C VAL A 107 1.67 -1.43 -4.64
N ASP A 108 2.84 -1.93 -5.04
CA ASP A 108 2.95 -2.94 -6.11
C ASP A 108 2.20 -4.23 -5.73
N GLU A 109 2.36 -4.68 -4.48
CA GLU A 109 1.67 -5.86 -3.95
C GLU A 109 0.14 -5.71 -3.97
N ILE A 110 -0.36 -4.52 -3.59
CA ILE A 110 -1.80 -4.22 -3.54
C ILE A 110 -2.39 -4.15 -4.94
N ILE A 111 -1.70 -3.50 -5.89
CA ILE A 111 -2.16 -3.37 -7.28
C ILE A 111 -2.17 -4.74 -7.96
N ASP A 112 -1.13 -5.55 -7.78
CA ASP A 112 -1.09 -6.91 -8.31
C ASP A 112 -2.26 -7.75 -7.79
N LYS A 113 -2.53 -7.70 -6.47
CA LYS A 113 -3.67 -8.41 -5.89
C LYS A 113 -5.01 -7.91 -6.44
N PHE A 114 -5.16 -6.60 -6.59
CA PHE A 114 -6.36 -6.00 -7.13
C PHE A 114 -6.64 -6.44 -8.57
N ASN A 115 -5.63 -6.38 -9.44
CA ASN A 115 -5.76 -6.82 -10.83
C ASN A 115 -6.15 -8.30 -10.93
N LYS A 116 -5.50 -9.18 -10.15
CA LYS A 116 -5.86 -10.61 -10.08
C LYS A 116 -7.32 -10.85 -9.67
N LEU A 117 -7.85 -10.06 -8.75
CA LEU A 117 -9.25 -10.16 -8.33
C LEU A 117 -10.23 -9.55 -9.34
N MET A 118 -9.76 -8.67 -10.23
CA MET A 118 -10.57 -8.06 -11.27
C MET A 118 -10.60 -8.88 -12.55
N GLU A 119 -9.58 -9.70 -12.81
CA GLU A 119 -9.50 -10.64 -13.93
C GLU A 119 -10.20 -11.98 -13.66
N SER A 120 -10.56 -12.25 -12.39
CA SER A 120 -11.35 -13.41 -11.97
C SER A 120 -12.86 -13.15 -11.96
#